data_AF-A0A3C0MVT5-F1
#
_entry.id   AF-A0A3C0MVT5-F1
#
_cell.length_a   1.000
_cell.length_b   1.000
_cell.length_c   1.000
_cell.angle_alpha   90.00
_cell.angle_beta   90.00
_cell.angle_gamma   90.00
#
_symmetry.space_group_name_H-M   'P 1'
#
loop_
_entity.id
_entity.type
_entity.pdbx_description
1 polymer ?
#
loop_
_entity_poly.entity_id
_entity_poly.type
_entity_poly.pdbx_seq_one_letter_code
_entity_poly.pdbx_strand_id
1 'polypeptide(L)'
;MSFEKMKKHVIGFLFLASFLLFSGTVHAQEKVIRLKDGTLMRGRILSKDSSAYVIETKALGQVRVNTADVLMVEDTAGGRALSQKDDYQKKILGNPGTMAAVEEISRDQEVIDMFSDPALKDAIMRQDMEYLKKDGRFIKFMQHPSVQKVVQDVSGKAQEDLEK
;
A
#
# COMPACT_ATOMS: atom_id res chain seq x y z
N MET A 1 42.24 53.60 -25.94
CA MET A 1 41.09 53.03 -25.19
C MET A 1 40.17 52.32 -26.19
N SER A 2 40.13 51.00 -26.16
CA SER A 2 39.11 50.22 -26.88
C SER A 2 38.95 48.86 -26.17
N PHE A 3 38.13 48.89 -25.14
CA PHE A 3 37.80 47.76 -24.26
C PHE A 3 36.43 47.18 -24.68
N GLU A 4 36.24 46.84 -25.95
CA GLU A 4 34.91 46.42 -26.44
C GLU A 4 34.88 45.23 -27.40
N LYS A 5 35.97 44.47 -27.49
CA LYS A 5 36.05 43.30 -28.41
C LYS A 5 36.42 41.97 -27.77
N MET A 6 36.27 41.83 -26.45
CA MET A 6 36.70 40.63 -25.73
C MET A 6 35.62 40.05 -24.80
N LYS A 7 34.33 40.11 -25.19
CA LYS A 7 33.23 39.48 -24.42
C LYS A 7 32.41 38.44 -25.18
N LYS A 8 32.72 38.16 -26.45
CA LYS A 8 31.87 37.29 -27.29
C LYS A 8 32.38 35.86 -27.47
N HIS A 9 33.52 35.47 -26.90
CA HIS A 9 34.10 34.13 -27.12
C HIS A 9 34.40 33.35 -25.83
N VAL A 10 34.11 33.89 -24.64
CA VAL A 10 34.24 33.15 -23.38
C VAL A 10 32.90 32.49 -22.95
N ILE A 11 31.79 32.94 -23.53
CA ILE A 11 30.44 32.42 -23.20
C ILE A 11 30.12 31.09 -23.93
N GLY A 12 30.86 30.76 -24.99
CA GLY A 12 30.61 29.55 -25.79
C GLY A 12 31.31 28.27 -25.31
N PHE A 13 32.28 28.37 -24.40
CA PHE A 13 33.10 27.20 -23.99
C PHE A 13 32.76 26.66 -22.60
N LEU A 14 31.88 27.33 -21.85
CA LEU A 14 31.48 26.93 -20.50
C LEU A 14 30.16 26.15 -20.44
N PHE A 15 29.58 25.77 -21.57
CA PHE A 15 28.31 25.02 -21.62
C PHE A 15 28.46 23.55 -22.02
N LEU A 16 29.67 23.08 -22.34
CA LEU A 16 29.88 21.71 -22.87
C LEU A 16 30.48 20.72 -21.85
N ALA A 17 30.81 21.16 -20.63
CA ALA A 17 31.51 20.33 -19.64
C ALA A 17 30.70 19.99 -18.37
N SER A 18 29.37 20.21 -18.37
CA SER A 18 28.51 19.97 -17.19
C SER A 18 27.37 18.98 -17.44
N PHE A 19 27.54 18.04 -18.37
CA PHE A 19 26.55 17.01 -18.69
C PHE A 19 27.04 15.58 -18.44
N LEU A 20 28.04 15.40 -17.56
CA LEU A 20 28.74 14.13 -17.44
C LEU A 20 28.96 13.67 -16.00
N LEU A 21 28.00 13.89 -15.09
CA LEU A 21 28.02 13.26 -13.75
C LEU A 21 26.60 13.04 -13.18
N PHE A 22 25.70 12.41 -13.93
CA PHE A 22 24.47 11.85 -13.35
C PHE A 22 24.33 10.36 -13.68
N SER A 23 25.33 9.58 -13.27
CA SER A 23 25.15 8.13 -13.09
C SER A 23 24.30 7.92 -11.84
N GLY A 24 22.99 8.13 -11.98
CA GLY A 24 22.03 7.69 -10.99
C GLY A 24 22.15 6.18 -10.86
N THR A 25 22.66 5.70 -9.72
CA THR A 25 22.55 4.29 -9.39
C THR A 25 21.07 4.00 -9.19
N VAL A 26 20.42 3.47 -10.24
CA VAL A 26 19.09 2.91 -10.12
C VAL A 26 19.26 1.65 -9.26
N HIS A 27 19.16 1.83 -7.94
CA HIS A 27 18.99 0.74 -7.00
C HIS A 27 17.63 0.14 -7.30
N ALA A 28 17.60 -0.82 -8.22
CA ALA A 28 16.42 -1.61 -8.52
C ALA A 28 16.10 -2.44 -7.27
N GLN A 29 15.12 -1.94 -6.51
CA GLN A 29 14.73 -2.46 -5.21
C GLN A 29 14.19 -3.88 -5.36
N GLU A 30 14.65 -4.78 -4.49
CA GLU A 30 14.06 -6.12 -4.40
C GLU A 30 12.57 -5.99 -4.04
N LYS A 31 11.75 -6.90 -4.56
CA LYS A 31 10.32 -6.97 -4.27
C LYS A 31 9.97 -8.35 -3.73
N VAL A 32 8.94 -8.40 -2.89
CA VAL A 32 8.33 -9.65 -2.44
C VAL A 32 7.06 -9.86 -3.25
N ILE A 33 6.96 -10.99 -3.94
CA ILE A 33 5.80 -11.37 -4.73
C ILE A 33 5.12 -12.51 -4.01
N ARG A 34 3.85 -12.31 -3.63
CA ARG A 34 2.99 -13.35 -3.07
C ARG A 34 2.09 -13.89 -4.15
N LEU A 35 2.06 -15.21 -4.28
CA LEU A 35 1.22 -15.93 -5.24
C LEU A 35 -0.07 -16.41 -4.57
N LYS A 36 -1.07 -16.76 -5.38
CA LYS A 36 -2.38 -17.25 -4.90
C LYS A 36 -2.30 -18.58 -4.15
N ASP A 37 -1.27 -19.38 -4.42
CA ASP A 37 -0.97 -20.64 -3.71
C ASP A 37 -0.30 -20.42 -2.34
N GLY A 38 0.01 -19.17 -1.98
CA GLY A 38 0.72 -18.80 -0.75
C GLY A 38 2.24 -18.74 -0.88
N THR A 39 2.80 -19.11 -2.03
CA THR A 39 4.24 -19.02 -2.32
C THR A 39 4.71 -17.57 -2.22
N LEU A 40 5.87 -17.38 -1.57
CA LEU A 40 6.55 -16.09 -1.46
C LEU A 40 7.85 -16.11 -2.25
N MET A 41 7.93 -15.24 -3.26
CA MET A 41 9.12 -15.06 -4.06
C MET A 41 9.78 -13.72 -3.74
N ARG A 42 11.11 -13.70 -3.71
CA ARG A 42 11.90 -12.48 -3.52
C ARG A 42 12.80 -12.27 -4.70
N GLY A 43 12.72 -11.10 -5.32
CA GLY A 43 13.53 -10.80 -6.49
C GLY A 43 13.27 -9.42 -7.07
N ARG A 44 14.04 -9.09 -8.10
CA ARG A 44 13.90 -7.87 -8.86
C ARG A 44 12.96 -8.13 -10.04
N ILE A 45 11.93 -7.31 -10.20
CA ILE A 45 11.10 -7.37 -11.41
C ILE A 45 11.91 -6.79 -12.56
N LEU A 46 12.25 -7.63 -13.54
CA LEU A 46 12.94 -7.23 -14.76
C LEU A 46 11.95 -6.65 -15.78
N SER A 47 10.78 -7.27 -15.92
CA SER A 47 9.72 -6.80 -16.79
C SER A 47 8.34 -7.23 -16.31
N LYS A 48 7.32 -6.51 -16.78
CA LYS A 48 5.90 -6.81 -16.58
C LYS A 48 5.19 -6.58 -17.90
N ASP A 49 4.50 -7.59 -18.39
CA ASP A 49 3.53 -7.48 -19.48
C ASP A 49 2.11 -7.81 -18.98
N SER A 50 1.12 -7.88 -19.87
CA SER A 50 -0.27 -8.21 -19.50
C SER A 50 -0.46 -9.67 -19.08
N SER A 51 0.48 -10.55 -19.44
CA SER A 51 0.41 -12.00 -19.20
C SER A 51 1.28 -12.44 -18.02
N ALA A 52 2.44 -11.80 -17.81
CA ALA A 52 3.42 -12.28 -16.86
C ALA A 52 4.37 -11.21 -16.30
N TYR A 53 4.91 -11.54 -15.14
CA TYR A 53 6.07 -10.91 -14.53
C TYR A 53 7.33 -11.74 -14.82
N VAL A 54 8.43 -11.08 -15.16
CA VAL A 54 9.77 -11.68 -15.21
C VAL A 54 10.55 -11.19 -14.00
N ILE A 55 10.91 -12.10 -13.12
CA ILE A 55 11.50 -11.81 -11.81
C ILE A 55 12.88 -12.45 -11.73
N GLU A 56 13.91 -11.66 -11.46
CA GLU A 56 15.25 -12.14 -11.14
C GLU A 56 15.36 -12.43 -9.65
N THR A 57 15.54 -13.70 -9.31
CA THR A 57 15.72 -14.19 -7.95
C THR A 57 17.17 -14.62 -7.73
N LYS A 58 17.67 -14.51 -6.50
CA LYS A 58 19.05 -14.94 -6.17
C LYS A 58 19.24 -16.46 -6.26
N ALA A 59 18.22 -17.24 -5.94
CA ALA A 59 18.32 -18.69 -5.85
C ALA A 59 17.96 -19.42 -7.17
N LEU A 60 16.99 -18.89 -7.93
CA LEU A 60 16.44 -19.56 -9.12
C LEU A 60 16.81 -18.83 -10.42
N GLY A 61 17.50 -17.69 -10.35
CA GLY A 61 17.72 -16.84 -11.52
C GLY A 61 16.40 -16.21 -11.99
N GLN A 62 16.18 -16.16 -13.30
CA GLN A 62 15.00 -15.55 -13.89
C GLN A 62 13.80 -16.50 -13.86
N VAL A 63 12.71 -16.06 -13.24
CA VAL A 63 11.46 -16.80 -13.13
C VAL A 63 10.35 -16.01 -13.79
N ARG A 64 9.56 -16.67 -14.64
CA ARG A 64 8.35 -16.10 -15.25
C ARG A 64 7.13 -16.55 -14.44
N VAL A 65 6.34 -15.59 -13.97
CA VAL A 65 5.13 -15.83 -13.17
C VAL A 65 3.94 -15.22 -13.89
N ASN A 66 2.87 -15.98 -14.08
CA ASN A 66 1.66 -15.46 -14.71
C ASN A 66 1.02 -14.38 -13.84
N THR A 67 0.58 -13.28 -14.44
CA THR A 67 -0.12 -12.20 -13.74
C THR A 67 -1.38 -12.70 -13.03
N ALA A 68 -2.07 -13.71 -13.57
CA ALA A 68 -3.25 -14.32 -12.96
C ALA A 68 -2.94 -15.06 -11.65
N ASP A 69 -1.70 -15.46 -11.42
CA ASP A 69 -1.27 -16.21 -10.24
C ASP A 69 -0.70 -15.29 -9.15
N VAL A 70 -0.41 -14.03 -9.49
CA VAL A 70 0.08 -13.02 -8.54
C VAL A 70 -1.07 -12.50 -7.69
N LEU A 71 -0.93 -12.66 -6.38
CA LEU A 71 -1.84 -12.06 -5.41
C LEU A 71 -1.41 -10.63 -5.04
N MET A 72 -0.10 -10.42 -4.83
CA MET A 72 0.43 -9.14 -4.37
C MET A 72 1.90 -8.97 -4.72
N VAL A 73 2.33 -7.73 -4.96
CA VAL A 73 3.73 -7.34 -5.14
C VAL A 73 4.04 -6.23 -4.13
N GLU A 74 5.00 -6.47 -3.25
CA GLU A 74 5.43 -5.55 -2.19
C GLU A 74 6.83 -5.02 -2.49
N ASP A 75 7.04 -3.71 -2.31
CA ASP A 75 8.37 -3.11 -2.42
C ASP A 75 9.16 -3.34 -1.13
N THR A 76 10.31 -4.02 -1.23
CA THR A 76 11.12 -4.37 -0.04
C THR A 76 11.80 -3.14 0.57
N ALA A 77 11.99 -2.06 -0.20
CA ALA A 77 12.55 -0.80 0.31
C ALA A 77 11.48 0.19 0.82
N GLY A 78 10.21 -0.20 0.78
CA GLY A 78 9.08 0.59 1.27
C GLY A 78 8.25 -0.23 2.23
N GLY A 79 8.74 -0.43 3.45
CA GLY A 79 7.99 -1.00 4.58
C GLY A 79 6.79 -0.15 5.01
N ARG A 80 5.87 0.13 4.08
CA ARG A 80 4.67 0.95 4.29
C ARG A 80 3.38 0.27 3.83
N ALA A 81 3.45 -0.72 2.94
CA ALA A 81 2.27 -1.50 2.54
C ALA A 81 1.98 -2.69 3.49
N LEU A 82 3.03 -3.38 3.95
CA LEU A 82 2.92 -4.39 5.03
C LEU A 82 2.68 -3.74 6.40
N SER A 83 3.22 -2.55 6.63
CA SER A 83 3.05 -1.85 7.91
C SER A 83 1.61 -1.48 8.19
N GLN A 84 0.79 -1.05 7.21
CA GLN A 84 -0.55 -0.59 7.57
C GLN A 84 -1.41 -1.69 8.20
N LYS A 85 -1.41 -2.90 7.63
CA LYS A 85 -2.18 -4.02 8.21
C LYS A 85 -1.61 -4.44 9.57
N ASP A 86 -0.29 -4.55 9.67
CA ASP A 86 0.38 -4.95 10.91
C ASP A 86 0.25 -3.88 12.00
N ASP A 87 0.25 -2.60 11.64
CA ASP A 87 0.08 -1.46 12.53
C ASP A 87 -1.36 -1.37 13.01
N TYR A 88 -2.35 -1.61 12.14
CA TYR A 88 -3.75 -1.72 12.55
C TYR A 88 -3.96 -2.90 13.50
N GLN A 89 -3.37 -4.07 13.18
CA GLN A 89 -3.45 -5.24 14.06
C GLN A 89 -2.82 -4.97 15.42
N LYS A 90 -1.63 -4.33 15.46
CA LYS A 90 -0.97 -3.94 16.72
C LYS A 90 -1.80 -2.92 17.51
N LYS A 91 -2.40 -1.93 16.85
CA LYS A 91 -3.25 -0.92 17.51
C LYS A 91 -4.49 -1.55 18.12
N ILE A 92 -5.13 -2.48 17.41
CA ILE A 92 -6.30 -3.21 17.93
C ILE A 92 -5.89 -4.06 19.13
N LEU A 93 -4.84 -4.88 19.00
CA LEU A 93 -4.39 -5.77 20.08
C LEU A 93 -3.81 -5.02 21.28
N GLY A 94 -3.23 -3.85 21.07
CA GLY A 94 -2.62 -3.01 22.10
C GLY A 94 -3.61 -2.13 22.87
N ASN A 95 -4.88 -2.04 22.43
CA ASN A 95 -5.90 -1.23 23.07
C ASN A 95 -7.03 -2.12 23.63
N PRO A 96 -7.12 -2.30 24.97
CA PRO A 96 -8.17 -3.10 25.60
C PRO A 96 -9.59 -2.62 25.27
N GLY A 97 -9.78 -1.31 25.11
CA GLY A 97 -11.06 -0.71 24.77
C GLY A 97 -11.48 -1.00 23.32
N THR A 98 -10.53 -1.07 22.40
CA THR A 98 -10.75 -1.49 21.00
C THR A 98 -11.07 -2.98 20.93
N MET A 99 -10.35 -3.83 21.69
CA MET A 99 -10.64 -5.27 21.75
C MET A 99 -12.04 -5.57 22.28
N ALA A 100 -12.46 -4.89 23.36
CA ALA A 100 -13.82 -5.02 23.88
C ALA A 100 -14.88 -4.62 22.84
N ALA A 101 -14.62 -3.56 22.06
CA ALA A 101 -15.51 -3.13 20.98
C ALA A 101 -15.57 -4.17 19.84
N VAL A 102 -14.44 -4.78 19.47
CA VAL A 102 -14.41 -5.86 18.46
C VAL A 102 -15.17 -7.10 18.94
N GLU A 103 -15.05 -7.44 20.23
CA GLU A 103 -15.78 -8.54 20.84
C GLU A 103 -17.29 -8.28 20.91
N GLU A 104 -17.70 -7.05 21.18
CA GLU A 104 -19.10 -6.65 21.14
C GLU A 104 -19.68 -6.79 19.73
N ILE A 105 -18.96 -6.27 18.72
CA ILE A 105 -19.34 -6.39 17.31
C ILE A 105 -19.45 -7.87 16.90
N SER A 106 -18.55 -8.74 17.37
CA SER A 106 -18.55 -10.16 17.00
C SER A 106 -19.65 -10.98 17.66
N ARG A 107 -20.32 -10.44 18.70
CA ARG A 107 -21.47 -11.03 19.37
C ARG A 107 -22.81 -10.46 18.88
N ASP A 108 -22.78 -9.40 18.09
CA ASP A 108 -23.98 -8.77 17.54
C ASP A 108 -24.55 -9.62 16.39
N GLN A 109 -25.76 -10.13 16.60
CA GLN A 109 -26.43 -11.00 15.63
C GLN A 109 -26.73 -10.29 14.29
N GLU A 110 -27.09 -9.00 14.32
CA GLU A 110 -27.36 -8.24 13.09
C GLU A 110 -26.09 -8.09 12.26
N VAL A 111 -24.95 -7.90 12.93
CA VAL A 111 -23.65 -7.83 12.28
C VAL A 111 -23.24 -9.18 11.68
N ILE A 112 -23.41 -10.27 12.44
CA ILE A 112 -23.14 -11.63 11.95
C ILE A 112 -23.97 -11.94 10.71
N ASP A 113 -25.27 -11.64 10.75
CA ASP A 113 -26.19 -11.88 9.64
C ASP A 113 -25.81 -11.03 8.42
N MET A 114 -25.43 -9.77 8.64
CA MET A 114 -24.95 -8.87 7.59
C MET A 114 -23.69 -9.40 6.90
N PHE A 115 -22.67 -9.83 7.67
CA PHE A 115 -21.45 -10.40 7.09
C PHE A 115 -21.67 -11.78 6.48
N SER A 116 -22.80 -12.44 6.73
CA SER A 116 -23.16 -13.70 6.09
C SER A 116 -23.68 -13.51 4.66
N ASP A 117 -24.08 -12.30 4.27
CA ASP A 117 -24.57 -11.97 2.92
C ASP A 117 -23.44 -12.06 1.87
N PRO A 118 -23.61 -12.89 0.81
CA PRO A 118 -22.60 -13.05 -0.23
C PRO A 118 -22.41 -11.82 -1.11
N ALA A 119 -23.47 -11.07 -1.42
CA ALA A 119 -23.39 -9.87 -2.25
C ALA A 119 -22.63 -8.75 -1.53
N LEU A 120 -22.86 -8.61 -0.22
CA LEU A 120 -22.12 -7.62 0.58
C LEU A 120 -20.64 -7.99 0.70
N LYS A 121 -20.32 -9.26 0.94
CA LYS A 121 -18.94 -9.77 0.94
C LYS A 121 -18.23 -9.45 -0.38
N ASP A 122 -18.86 -9.77 -1.50
CA ASP A 122 -18.29 -9.52 -2.82
C ASP A 122 -18.09 -8.03 -3.10
N ALA A 123 -19.00 -7.17 -2.61
CA ALA A 123 -18.86 -5.73 -2.70
C ALA A 123 -17.66 -5.22 -1.88
N ILE A 124 -17.47 -5.72 -0.66
CA ILE A 124 -16.31 -5.38 0.19
C ILE A 124 -15.00 -5.83 -0.48
N MET A 125 -14.95 -7.06 -0.99
CA MET A 125 -13.75 -7.62 -1.61
C MET A 125 -13.34 -6.86 -2.89
N ARG A 126 -14.33 -6.38 -3.65
CA ARG A 126 -14.10 -5.57 -4.86
C ARG A 126 -13.98 -4.07 -4.57
N GLN A 127 -14.07 -3.66 -3.31
CA GLN A 127 -14.09 -2.25 -2.88
C GLN A 127 -15.17 -1.43 -3.61
N ASP A 128 -16.34 -2.03 -3.86
CA ASP A 128 -17.47 -1.40 -4.54
C ASP A 128 -18.18 -0.41 -3.60
N MET A 129 -17.59 0.77 -3.44
CA MET A 129 -18.09 1.81 -2.54
C MET A 129 -19.46 2.34 -2.96
N GLU A 130 -19.81 2.26 -4.24
CA GLU A 130 -21.11 2.69 -4.74
C GLU A 130 -22.23 1.75 -4.28
N TYR A 131 -21.97 0.44 -4.27
CA TYR A 131 -22.87 -0.53 -3.67
C TYR A 131 -22.97 -0.35 -2.16
N LEU A 132 -21.83 -0.26 -1.46
CA LEU A 132 -21.79 -0.19 0.01
C LEU A 132 -22.52 1.03 0.57
N LYS A 133 -22.43 2.19 -0.10
CA LYS A 133 -23.15 3.41 0.31
C LYS A 133 -24.67 3.32 0.15
N LYS A 134 -25.17 2.40 -0.67
CA LYS A 134 -26.61 2.20 -0.91
C LYS A 134 -27.18 1.07 -0.06
N ASP A 135 -26.33 0.18 0.44
CA ASP A 135 -26.75 -0.90 1.32
C ASP A 135 -27.08 -0.35 2.73
N GLY A 136 -28.36 -0.37 3.09
CA GLY A 136 -28.83 0.15 4.37
C GLY A 136 -28.24 -0.57 5.59
N ARG A 137 -27.82 -1.83 5.46
CA ARG A 137 -27.20 -2.59 6.57
C ARG A 137 -25.78 -2.14 6.78
N PHE A 138 -25.03 -1.93 5.71
CA PHE A 138 -23.68 -1.35 5.79
C PHE A 138 -23.71 0.06 6.42
N ILE A 139 -24.69 0.90 6.06
CA ILE A 139 -24.87 2.22 6.67
C ILE A 139 -25.12 2.09 8.18
N LYS A 140 -26.03 1.20 8.58
CA LYS A 140 -26.32 0.94 10.02
C LYS A 140 -25.08 0.43 10.75
N PHE A 141 -24.31 -0.48 10.15
CA PHE A 141 -23.06 -0.98 10.71
C PHE A 141 -22.05 0.15 10.94
N MET A 142 -21.87 1.05 9.98
CA MET A 142 -20.98 2.22 10.14
C MET A 142 -21.46 3.21 11.21
N GLN A 143 -22.75 3.18 11.56
CA GLN A 143 -23.33 3.97 12.64
C GLN A 143 -23.23 3.27 14.00
N HIS A 144 -22.82 2.00 14.06
CA HIS A 144 -22.72 1.25 15.30
C HIS A 144 -21.66 1.88 16.23
N PRO A 145 -21.96 2.15 17.52
CA PRO A 145 -21.05 2.83 18.44
C PRO A 145 -19.68 2.16 18.54
N SER A 146 -19.66 0.84 18.64
CA SER A 146 -18.41 0.06 18.76
C SER A 146 -17.60 0.10 17.46
N VAL A 147 -18.24 0.20 16.29
CA VAL A 147 -17.54 0.35 15.00
C VAL A 147 -16.89 1.72 14.94
N GLN A 148 -17.60 2.78 15.33
CA GLN A 148 -17.04 4.13 15.38
C GLN A 148 -15.84 4.21 16.31
N LYS A 149 -15.92 3.57 17.48
CA LYS A 149 -14.81 3.50 18.44
C LYS A 149 -13.58 2.82 17.83
N VAL A 150 -13.75 1.64 17.21
CA VAL A 150 -12.65 0.95 16.52
C VAL A 150 -12.03 1.83 15.43
N VAL A 151 -12.86 2.49 14.61
CA VAL A 151 -12.39 3.39 13.55
C VAL A 151 -11.59 4.57 14.14
N GLN A 152 -12.06 5.18 15.23
CA GLN A 152 -11.36 6.30 15.89
C GLN A 152 -10.00 5.88 16.46
N ASP A 153 -9.97 4.75 17.18
CA ASP A 153 -8.76 4.21 17.80
C ASP A 153 -7.70 3.84 16.75
N VAL A 154 -8.12 3.21 15.66
CA VAL A 154 -7.23 2.71 14.61
C VAL A 154 -6.75 3.83 13.69
N SER A 155 -7.62 4.80 13.38
CA SER A 155 -7.30 5.97 12.54
C SER A 155 -6.39 7.00 13.21
N GLY A 156 -6.14 6.87 14.52
CA GLY A 156 -5.22 7.73 15.27
C GLY A 156 -5.79 9.08 15.68
N LYS A 157 -7.10 9.32 15.47
CA LYS A 157 -7.75 10.58 15.89
C LYS A 157 -7.88 10.72 17.41
N ALA A 158 -7.83 9.63 18.17
CA ALA A 158 -7.95 9.67 19.62
C ALA A 158 -6.65 10.09 20.35
N GLN A 159 -5.50 10.19 19.65
CA GLN A 159 -4.21 10.52 20.29
C GLN A 159 -3.92 12.03 20.39
N GLU A 160 -4.73 12.92 19.79
CA GLU A 160 -4.53 14.38 19.88
C GLU A 160 -5.15 15.04 21.13
N ASP A 161 -6.06 14.36 21.83
CA ASP A 161 -6.84 14.95 22.93
C ASP A 161 -6.27 14.70 24.34
N LEU A 162 -5.11 14.05 24.47
CA LEU A 162 -4.43 13.79 25.76
C LEU A 162 -3.15 14.64 25.98
N GLU A 163 -2.79 15.52 25.03
CA GLU A 163 -1.64 16.45 25.14
C GLU A 163 -2.06 17.94 25.24
N LYS A 164 -3.24 18.24 25.79
CA LYS A 164 -3.62 19.60 26.23
C LYS A 164 -4.10 19.61 27.67
#